data_AF-A0AAV4EE36-F1
#
_entry.id   AF-A0AAV4EE36-F1
#
_cell.length_a   1.000
_cell.length_b   1.000
_cell.length_c   1.000
_cell.angle_alpha   90.00
_cell.angle_beta   90.00
_cell.angle_gamma   90.00
#
_symmetry.space_group_name_H-M   'P 1'
#
loop_
_entity.id
_entity.type
_entity.pdbx_description
1 polymer ?
#
loop_
_entity_poly.entity_id
_entity_poly.type
_entity_poly.pdbx_seq_one_letter_code
_entity_poly.pdbx_strand_id
1 'polypeptide(L)'
;MRALYGGESGDPIPVGCKLNRNPPLGVLTVKPRDPSTPPKDDKPVDIKVNYISINVTLVGQIMSNQKFCSQKIFLYCAQEDTGNLSGNYAWYGRDGSKHYDWTRLPDDGEDVEHNCEHNAKFCNLCGNPQGYLVTQKDLLPVTRLVLAGTGIGVVFDNTECFDLLSSCQEIYDTEQRQTGYFGKNRYMIDVDKAGPLRPFRVICEFDKTTDNAVTVVRARYLLDHLL
;
A
#
# COMPACT_ATOMS: atom_id res chain seq x y z
N MET A 1 -9.59 -17.17 -11.07
CA MET A 1 -10.46 -16.05 -10.65
C MET A 1 -11.57 -16.63 -9.80
N ARG A 2 -11.60 -16.33 -8.49
CA ARG A 2 -12.83 -16.51 -7.70
C ARG A 2 -13.62 -15.21 -7.85
N ALA A 3 -14.81 -15.29 -8.42
CA ALA A 3 -15.77 -14.20 -8.27
C ALA A 3 -16.13 -14.12 -6.79
N LEU A 4 -15.83 -12.99 -6.15
CA LEU A 4 -16.27 -12.73 -4.79
C LEU A 4 -17.69 -12.17 -4.91
N TYR A 5 -18.68 -13.02 -4.64
CA TYR A 5 -20.07 -12.61 -4.52
C TYR A 5 -20.24 -11.91 -3.18
N GLY A 6 -20.50 -10.61 -3.21
CA GLY A 6 -20.70 -9.83 -2.00
C GLY A 6 -21.90 -8.91 -2.16
N GLY A 7 -22.94 -9.17 -1.38
CA GLY A 7 -24.19 -8.40 -1.35
C GLY A 7 -25.40 -9.18 -1.86
N GLU A 8 -26.59 -8.87 -1.31
CA GLU A 8 -27.88 -9.50 -1.63
C GLU A 8 -28.25 -9.45 -3.13
N SER A 9 -27.56 -8.65 -3.96
CA SER A 9 -27.79 -8.58 -5.41
C SER A 9 -26.90 -9.50 -6.26
N GLY A 10 -25.85 -10.11 -5.71
CA GLY A 10 -24.95 -11.01 -6.46
C GLY A 10 -24.11 -10.32 -7.55
N ASP A 11 -24.08 -8.99 -7.61
CA ASP A 11 -23.35 -8.26 -8.64
C ASP A 11 -21.83 -8.30 -8.39
N PRO A 12 -21.02 -8.52 -9.46
CA PRO A 12 -19.57 -8.56 -9.33
C PRO A 12 -19.00 -7.19 -8.96
N ILE A 13 -18.04 -7.18 -8.03
CA ILE A 13 -17.37 -5.96 -7.58
C ILE A 13 -16.15 -5.69 -8.47
N PRO A 14 -16.08 -4.54 -9.16
CA PRO A 14 -14.89 -4.21 -9.93
C PRO A 14 -13.72 -3.91 -8.99
N VAL A 15 -12.69 -4.76 -9.04
CA VAL A 15 -11.41 -4.54 -8.38
C VAL A 15 -10.27 -4.60 -9.40
N GLY A 16 -9.18 -3.90 -9.13
CA GLY A 16 -7.96 -4.02 -9.91
C GLY A 16 -7.12 -5.21 -9.45
N CYS A 17 -6.43 -5.85 -10.40
CA CYS A 17 -5.44 -6.87 -10.12
C CYS A 17 -4.14 -6.51 -10.85
N LYS A 18 -3.09 -6.16 -10.11
CA LYS A 18 -1.75 -5.98 -10.67
C LYS A 18 -1.03 -7.32 -10.60
N LEU A 19 -0.72 -7.88 -11.77
CA LEU A 19 -0.06 -9.18 -11.91
C LEU A 19 1.40 -8.97 -12.31
N ASN A 20 2.29 -9.11 -11.34
CA ASN A 20 3.73 -9.12 -11.61
C ASN A 20 4.11 -10.53 -12.10
N ARG A 21 4.93 -10.62 -13.16
CA ARG A 21 5.40 -11.91 -13.70
C ARG A 21 6.68 -12.40 -13.04
N ASN A 22 7.52 -11.46 -12.59
CA ASN A 22 8.85 -11.76 -12.10
C ASN A 22 9.23 -10.75 -11.00
N PRO A 23 9.04 -11.08 -9.71
CA PRO A 23 8.46 -12.32 -9.21
C PRO A 23 6.96 -12.44 -9.51
N PRO A 24 6.40 -13.66 -9.62
CA PRO A 24 4.98 -13.85 -9.78
C PRO A 24 4.26 -13.40 -8.49
N LEU A 25 3.49 -12.33 -8.58
CA LEU A 25 2.75 -11.76 -7.46
C LEU A 25 1.46 -11.13 -7.97
N GLY A 26 0.33 -11.56 -7.40
CA GLY A 26 -0.95 -10.88 -7.58
C GLY A 26 -1.17 -9.88 -6.46
N VAL A 27 -1.48 -8.64 -6.82
CA VAL A 27 -1.78 -7.56 -5.89
C VAL A 27 -3.19 -7.08 -6.17
N LEU A 28 -4.04 -7.11 -5.15
CA LEU A 28 -5.36 -6.49 -5.21
C LEU A 28 -5.16 -4.98 -5.16
N THR A 29 -5.74 -4.24 -6.10
CA THR A 29 -5.62 -2.78 -6.14
C THR A 29 -6.98 -2.09 -6.12
N VAL A 30 -7.08 -1.05 -5.29
CA VAL A 30 -8.23 -0.15 -5.21
C VAL A 30 -7.79 1.24 -5.66
N LYS A 31 -8.24 1.64 -6.85
CA LYS A 31 -7.76 2.84 -7.53
C LYS A 31 -8.63 4.07 -7.23
N PRO A 32 -8.05 5.18 -6.76
CA PRO A 32 -8.74 6.47 -6.71
C PRO A 32 -9.21 6.90 -8.11
N ARG A 33 -10.41 7.49 -8.20
CA ARG A 33 -10.97 8.02 -9.45
C ARG A 33 -10.16 9.22 -9.93
N ASP A 34 -9.89 10.15 -9.01
CA ASP A 34 -9.12 11.37 -9.23
C ASP A 34 -7.91 11.32 -8.29
N PRO A 35 -6.81 10.64 -8.70
CA PRO A 35 -5.69 10.34 -7.81
C PRO A 35 -4.87 11.58 -7.48
N SER A 36 -4.95 12.64 -8.28
CA SER A 36 -4.17 13.86 -8.07
C SER A 36 -5.08 15.07 -7.88
N THR A 37 -4.76 15.85 -6.85
CA THR A 37 -5.32 17.18 -6.60
C THR A 37 -4.17 18.18 -6.75
N PRO A 38 -4.20 19.09 -7.74
CA PRO A 38 -3.15 20.09 -7.89
C PRO A 38 -3.14 21.05 -6.68
N PRO A 39 -2.02 21.76 -6.43
CA PRO A 39 -1.96 22.88 -5.50
C PRO A 39 -3.14 23.83 -5.67
N LYS A 40 -3.88 24.07 -4.59
CA LYS A 40 -4.97 25.05 -4.52
C LYS A 40 -4.81 25.91 -3.28
N ASP A 41 -5.22 27.17 -3.36
CA ASP A 41 -5.14 28.13 -2.25
C ASP A 41 -6.25 27.95 -1.19
N ASP A 42 -6.90 26.77 -1.16
CA ASP A 42 -7.92 26.41 -0.19
C ASP A 42 -7.30 26.31 1.22
N LYS A 43 -8.01 26.85 2.24
CA LYS A 43 -7.61 26.76 3.65
C LYS A 43 -8.78 26.30 4.52
N PRO A 44 -8.72 25.11 5.16
CA PRO A 44 -7.70 24.08 4.99
C PRO A 44 -7.77 23.41 3.61
N VAL A 45 -6.70 22.72 3.22
CA VAL A 45 -6.75 21.78 2.10
C VAL A 45 -7.57 20.56 2.55
N ASP A 46 -8.77 20.42 2.02
CA ASP A 46 -9.73 19.37 2.37
C ASP A 46 -10.11 18.56 1.13
N ILE A 47 -9.60 17.33 1.05
CA ILE A 47 -9.71 16.48 -0.13
C ILE A 47 -10.54 15.26 0.23
N LYS A 48 -11.63 15.06 -0.50
CA LYS A 48 -12.42 13.82 -0.49
C LYS A 48 -11.96 12.93 -1.64
N VAL A 49 -11.68 11.67 -1.33
CA VAL A 49 -11.18 10.69 -2.30
C VAL A 49 -12.33 9.79 -2.71
N ASN A 50 -12.67 9.84 -4.00
CA ASN A 50 -13.60 8.88 -4.59
C ASN A 50 -12.79 7.77 -5.26
N TYR A 51 -13.28 6.54 -5.17
CA TYR A 51 -12.65 5.38 -5.80
C TYR A 51 -13.43 4.95 -7.04
N ILE A 52 -12.76 4.26 -7.96
CA ILE A 52 -13.40 3.73 -9.17
C ILE A 52 -14.44 2.65 -8.82
N SER A 53 -14.27 1.96 -7.68
CA SER A 53 -15.25 0.98 -7.20
C SER A 53 -16.58 1.63 -6.81
N ILE A 54 -17.68 0.94 -7.12
CA ILE A 54 -19.06 1.39 -6.86
C ILE A 54 -19.39 1.36 -5.36
N ASN A 55 -18.70 0.52 -4.57
CA ASN A 55 -19.01 0.34 -3.15
C ASN A 55 -17.72 0.10 -2.33
N VAL A 56 -17.28 1.15 -1.61
CA VAL A 56 -16.06 1.10 -0.77
C VAL A 56 -16.21 0.15 0.43
N THR A 57 -17.41 0.02 0.99
CA THR A 57 -17.71 -0.91 2.10
C THR A 57 -17.45 -2.35 1.67
N LEU A 58 -17.90 -2.68 0.47
CA LEU A 58 -17.79 -4.01 -0.10
C LEU A 58 -16.35 -4.35 -0.52
N VAL A 59 -15.62 -3.37 -1.06
CA VAL A 59 -14.16 -3.47 -1.24
C VAL A 59 -13.46 -3.71 0.09
N GLY A 60 -13.91 -3.04 1.16
CA GLY A 60 -13.38 -3.26 2.51
C GLY A 60 -13.50 -4.70 3.00
N GLN A 61 -14.58 -5.40 2.65
CA GLN A 61 -14.76 -6.83 2.95
C GLN A 61 -13.81 -7.73 2.14
N ILE A 62 -13.50 -7.38 0.89
CA ILE A 62 -12.50 -8.11 0.10
C ILE A 62 -11.11 -7.88 0.70
N MET A 63 -10.79 -6.63 1.03
CA MET A 63 -9.52 -6.24 1.63
C MET A 63 -9.30 -6.90 2.99
N SER A 64 -10.36 -7.06 3.82
CA SER A 64 -10.22 -7.71 5.13
C SER A 64 -9.72 -9.15 5.04
N ASN A 65 -9.98 -9.83 3.92
CA ASN A 65 -9.49 -11.18 3.65
C ASN A 65 -8.02 -11.24 3.21
N GLN A 66 -7.40 -10.09 2.91
CA GLN A 66 -5.97 -10.01 2.57
C GLN A 66 -5.12 -9.99 3.84
N LYS A 67 -3.85 -10.40 3.74
CA LYS A 67 -2.94 -10.36 4.89
C LYS A 67 -2.61 -8.92 5.25
N PHE A 68 -2.17 -8.15 4.26
CA PHE A 68 -1.70 -6.78 4.45
C PHE A 68 -2.27 -5.87 3.37
N CYS A 69 -2.49 -4.61 3.72
CA CYS A 69 -2.85 -3.55 2.78
C CYS A 69 -2.12 -2.28 3.14
N SER A 70 -1.74 -1.51 2.14
CA SER A 70 -1.10 -0.21 2.29
C SER A 70 -1.64 0.79 1.28
N GLN A 71 -1.57 2.07 1.62
CA GLN A 71 -1.79 3.15 0.67
C GLN A 71 -0.74 4.24 0.88
N LYS A 72 -0.19 4.74 -0.23
CA LYS A 72 0.77 5.85 -0.24
C LYS A 72 0.07 7.15 -0.58
N ILE A 73 0.49 8.22 0.07
CA ILE A 73 -0.01 9.58 -0.14
C ILE A 73 1.20 10.50 -0.27
N PHE A 74 1.22 11.33 -1.30
CA PHE A 74 2.34 12.22 -1.59
C PHE A 74 1.87 13.68 -1.53
N LEU A 75 2.56 14.50 -0.76
CA LEU A 75 2.27 15.92 -0.57
C LEU A 75 3.29 16.75 -1.34
N TYR A 76 2.79 17.57 -2.26
CA TYR A 76 3.55 18.45 -3.13
C TYR A 76 3.41 19.90 -2.68
N CYS A 77 4.49 20.68 -2.80
CA CYS A 77 4.53 22.09 -2.38
C CYS A 77 4.18 22.26 -0.88
N ALA A 78 4.33 21.20 -0.09
CA ALA A 78 4.04 21.16 1.33
C ALA A 78 5.22 21.70 2.15
N GLN A 79 4.93 22.36 3.27
CA GLN A 79 5.94 22.72 4.26
C GLN A 79 6.35 21.48 5.06
N GLU A 80 7.53 21.52 5.69
CA GLU A 80 8.11 20.37 6.40
C GLU A 80 7.17 19.75 7.45
N ASP A 81 6.34 20.56 8.09
CA ASP A 81 5.41 20.17 9.15
C ASP A 81 3.98 19.90 8.66
N THR A 82 3.70 20.02 7.36
CA THR A 82 2.35 19.82 6.79
C THR A 82 1.82 18.41 7.08
N GLY A 83 2.70 17.41 7.15
CA GLY A 83 2.32 16.04 7.48
C GLY A 83 2.20 15.73 8.98
N ASN A 84 2.43 16.70 9.87
CA ASN A 84 2.24 16.53 11.31
C ASN A 84 0.76 16.70 11.67
N LEU A 85 -0.02 15.65 11.43
CA LEU A 85 -1.47 15.66 11.63
C LEU A 85 -1.84 15.79 13.12
N SER A 86 -2.76 16.70 13.44
CA SER A 86 -3.33 16.86 14.77
C SER A 86 -4.63 17.67 14.74
N GLY A 87 -5.49 17.51 15.75
CA GLY A 87 -6.71 18.28 15.90
C GLY A 87 -7.68 18.13 14.71
N ASN A 88 -7.81 19.19 13.90
CA ASN A 88 -8.66 19.21 12.72
C ASN A 88 -7.98 18.68 11.44
N TYR A 89 -6.66 18.51 11.46
CA TYR A 89 -5.87 18.02 10.35
C TYR A 89 -5.61 16.53 10.54
N ALA A 90 -6.12 15.72 9.62
CA ALA A 90 -6.19 14.28 9.76
C ALA A 90 -6.49 13.62 8.42
N TRP A 91 -6.16 12.33 8.32
CA TRP A 91 -6.74 11.46 7.30
C TRP A 91 -7.92 10.69 7.89
N TYR A 92 -8.83 10.25 7.02
CA TYR A 92 -10.04 9.57 7.41
C TYR A 92 -10.11 8.20 6.74
N GLY A 93 -10.41 7.18 7.54
CA GLY A 93 -10.57 5.82 7.05
C GLY A 93 -11.87 5.61 6.28
N ARG A 94 -12.06 4.42 5.72
CA ARG A 94 -13.30 3.99 5.06
C ARG A 94 -14.53 4.00 5.97
N ASP A 95 -14.33 3.92 7.28
CA ASP A 95 -15.37 3.99 8.31
C ASP A 95 -15.69 5.45 8.72
N GLY A 96 -15.02 6.44 8.13
CA GLY A 96 -15.17 7.85 8.44
C GLY A 96 -14.51 8.28 9.76
N SER A 97 -13.80 7.38 10.45
CA SER A 97 -13.07 7.72 11.66
C SER A 97 -11.80 8.52 11.31
N LYS A 98 -11.40 9.39 12.25
CA LYS A 98 -10.30 10.34 12.08
C LYS A 98 -9.00 9.75 12.66
N HIS A 99 -7.90 9.88 11.91
CA HIS A 99 -6.59 9.35 12.28
C HIS A 99 -5.48 10.36 12.03
N TYR A 100 -4.40 10.22 12.79
CA TYR A 100 -3.26 11.14 12.80
C TYR A 100 -1.93 10.44 12.51
N ASP A 101 -1.90 9.12 12.68
CA ASP A 101 -0.73 8.30 12.52
C ASP A 101 -0.58 7.81 11.07
N TRP A 102 0.60 8.03 10.52
CA TRP A 102 1.07 7.50 9.26
C TRP A 102 2.60 7.50 9.27
N THR A 103 3.21 6.68 8.43
CA THR A 103 4.67 6.54 8.39
C THR A 103 5.24 7.41 7.29
N ARG A 104 6.17 8.31 7.62
CA ARG A 104 6.90 9.09 6.60
C ARG A 104 7.81 8.16 5.80
N LEU A 105 7.76 8.27 4.47
CA LEU A 105 8.65 7.58 3.55
C LEU A 105 9.98 8.35 3.44
N PRO A 106 11.11 7.67 3.14
CA PRO A 106 12.39 8.35 2.87
C PRO A 106 12.25 9.34 1.70
N ASP A 107 12.79 10.55 1.86
CA ASP A 107 12.67 11.63 0.87
C ASP A 107 13.42 11.31 -0.45
N ASP A 108 14.41 10.43 -0.38
CA ASP A 108 15.23 9.89 -1.47
C ASP A 108 14.90 8.42 -1.77
N GLY A 109 13.79 7.89 -1.26
CA GLY A 109 13.38 6.51 -1.49
C GLY A 109 12.76 6.29 -2.88
N GLU A 110 12.86 5.05 -3.38
CA GLU A 110 12.31 4.62 -4.68
C GLU A 110 10.84 5.01 -4.88
N ASP A 111 10.04 5.06 -3.81
CA ASP A 111 8.63 5.43 -3.89
C ASP A 111 8.41 6.90 -4.21
N VAL A 112 9.25 7.79 -3.67
CA VAL A 112 9.21 9.24 -3.96
C VAL A 112 9.70 9.49 -5.38
N GLU A 113 10.81 8.85 -5.77
CA GLU A 113 11.35 8.93 -7.13
C GLU A 113 10.33 8.45 -8.16
N HIS A 114 9.76 7.25 -7.97
CA HIS A 114 8.75 6.69 -8.86
C HIS A 114 7.49 7.57 -8.94
N ASN A 115 7.07 8.16 -7.83
CA ASN A 115 5.94 9.09 -7.85
C ASN A 115 6.25 10.34 -8.69
N CYS A 116 7.49 10.83 -8.64
CA CYS A 116 7.96 11.93 -9.47
C CYS A 116 8.02 11.60 -10.95
N GLU A 117 8.43 10.40 -11.34
CA GLU A 117 8.37 9.96 -12.75
C GLU A 117 6.94 10.03 -13.30
N HIS A 118 5.96 9.60 -12.50
CA HIS A 118 4.54 9.58 -12.89
C HIS A 118 3.86 10.94 -12.80
N ASN A 119 4.35 11.82 -11.93
CA ASN A 119 3.79 13.15 -11.66
C ASN A 119 4.82 14.25 -11.93
N ALA A 120 5.60 14.12 -13.00
CA ALA A 120 6.72 15.01 -13.32
C ALA A 120 6.35 16.50 -13.32
N LYS A 121 5.11 16.84 -13.70
CA LYS A 121 4.60 18.21 -13.63
C LYS A 121 4.62 18.77 -12.20
N PHE A 122 4.25 17.98 -11.20
CA PHE A 122 4.29 18.42 -9.81
C PHE A 122 5.72 18.48 -9.28
N CYS A 123 6.59 17.52 -9.62
CA CYS A 123 7.99 17.58 -9.19
C CYS A 123 8.75 18.75 -9.79
N ASN A 124 8.50 19.07 -11.07
CA ASN A 124 9.09 20.26 -11.70
C ASN A 124 8.62 21.57 -11.04
N LEU A 125 7.41 21.59 -10.46
CA LEU A 125 6.85 22.77 -9.81
C LEU A 125 7.27 22.89 -8.34
N CYS A 126 7.31 21.77 -7.61
CA CYS A 126 7.39 21.74 -6.16
C CYS A 126 8.67 21.09 -5.62
N GLY A 127 9.48 20.45 -6.46
CA GLY A 127 10.51 19.50 -6.03
C GLY A 127 9.92 18.14 -5.61
N ASN A 128 10.74 17.33 -4.93
CA ASN A 128 10.32 16.02 -4.44
C ASN A 128 9.16 16.16 -3.44
N PRO A 129 8.11 15.33 -3.53
CA PRO A 129 7.03 15.33 -2.56
C PRO A 129 7.47 14.73 -1.22
N GLN A 130 6.74 15.07 -0.16
CA GLN A 130 6.77 14.32 1.09
C GLN A 130 5.87 13.09 0.95
N GLY A 131 6.43 11.89 1.11
CA GLY A 131 5.69 10.63 1.04
C GLY A 131 5.23 10.14 2.41
N TYR A 132 4.00 9.63 2.46
CA TYR A 132 3.40 9.03 3.66
C TYR A 132 2.75 7.68 3.34
N LEU A 133 2.86 6.74 4.27
CA LEU A 133 2.38 5.37 4.15
C LEU A 133 1.37 5.07 5.27
N VAL A 134 0.18 4.63 4.85
CA VAL A 134 -0.91 4.18 5.73
C VAL A 134 -1.01 2.66 5.63
N THR A 135 -0.98 1.97 6.76
CA THR A 135 -0.86 0.50 6.83
C THR A 135 -1.98 -0.18 7.63
N GLN A 136 -2.87 0.62 8.25
CA GLN A 136 -3.99 0.09 9.01
C GLN A 136 -5.07 -0.44 8.04
N LYS A 137 -4.94 -1.71 7.64
CA LYS A 137 -5.82 -2.41 6.67
C LYS A 137 -7.31 -2.18 6.91
N ASP A 138 -7.74 -2.16 8.16
CA ASP A 138 -9.16 -2.04 8.52
C ASP A 138 -9.73 -0.64 8.30
N LEU A 139 -8.85 0.35 8.15
CA LEU A 139 -9.18 1.75 7.89
C LEU A 139 -9.00 2.11 6.42
N LEU A 140 -8.23 1.34 5.65
CA LEU A 140 -8.04 1.56 4.22
C LEU A 140 -9.28 1.16 3.38
N PRO A 141 -9.53 1.80 2.24
CA PRO A 141 -8.76 2.89 1.67
C PRO A 141 -9.03 4.25 2.35
N VAL A 142 -8.10 5.21 2.25
CA VAL A 142 -8.29 6.56 2.81
C VAL A 142 -9.36 7.32 2.03
N THR A 143 -10.37 7.84 2.71
CA THR A 143 -11.53 8.49 2.05
C THR A 143 -11.49 10.02 2.10
N ARG A 144 -10.70 10.61 3.00
CA ARG A 144 -10.52 12.06 3.10
C ARG A 144 -9.18 12.40 3.73
N LEU A 145 -8.62 13.53 3.34
CA LEU A 145 -7.44 14.12 3.95
C LEU A 145 -7.68 15.62 4.18
N VAL A 146 -7.38 16.08 5.39
CA VAL A 146 -7.45 17.50 5.76
C VAL A 146 -6.08 17.93 6.27
N LEU A 147 -5.47 18.90 5.60
CA LEU A 147 -4.12 19.39 5.89
C LEU A 147 -4.13 20.85 6.35
N ALA A 148 -3.14 21.20 7.18
CA ALA A 148 -2.86 22.58 7.52
C ALA A 148 -2.12 23.25 6.34
N GLY A 149 -2.55 24.45 5.96
CA GLY A 149 -1.89 25.24 4.92
C GLY A 149 -2.77 25.52 3.71
N THR A 150 -2.11 25.99 2.65
CA THR A 150 -2.65 26.35 1.33
C THR A 150 -1.59 26.01 0.27
N GLY A 151 -1.99 25.89 -1.00
CA GLY A 151 -1.04 25.63 -2.09
C GLY A 151 -0.45 24.22 -2.09
N ILE A 152 -1.09 23.27 -1.40
CA ILE A 152 -0.60 21.89 -1.29
C ILE A 152 -1.24 21.06 -2.39
N GLY A 153 -0.41 20.42 -3.21
CA GLY A 153 -0.82 19.37 -4.13
C GLY A 153 -0.82 18.02 -3.40
N VAL A 154 -1.76 17.14 -3.72
CA VAL A 154 -1.85 15.82 -3.09
C VAL A 154 -2.05 14.76 -4.15
N VAL A 155 -1.27 13.69 -4.07
CA VAL A 155 -1.46 12.50 -4.88
C VAL A 155 -1.74 11.30 -3.97
N PHE A 156 -2.89 10.67 -4.17
CA PHE A 156 -3.24 9.39 -3.57
C PHE A 156 -2.83 8.29 -4.55
N ASP A 157 -1.95 7.40 -4.11
CA ASP A 157 -1.67 6.18 -4.84
C ASP A 157 -2.81 5.17 -4.64
N ASN A 158 -2.77 4.09 -5.40
CA ASN A 158 -3.66 2.95 -5.22
C ASN A 158 -3.51 2.39 -3.81
N THR A 159 -4.62 1.92 -3.23
CA THR A 159 -4.52 0.99 -2.12
C THR A 159 -4.15 -0.37 -2.67
N GLU A 160 -3.01 -0.90 -2.23
CA GLU A 160 -2.49 -2.20 -2.64
C GLU A 160 -2.61 -3.17 -1.47
N CYS A 161 -3.07 -4.39 -1.75
CA CYS A 161 -3.15 -5.46 -0.77
C CYS A 161 -2.46 -6.71 -1.25
N PHE A 162 -1.76 -7.35 -0.32
CA PHE A 162 -0.94 -8.53 -0.54
C PHE A 162 -1.46 -9.68 0.34
N ASP A 163 -1.52 -10.85 -0.26
CA ASP A 163 -1.66 -12.12 0.45
C ASP A 163 -0.28 -12.77 0.45
N LEU A 164 0.63 -12.22 1.26
CA LEU A 164 1.97 -12.74 1.50
C LEU A 164 2.14 -12.98 2.99
N LEU A 165 3.01 -13.91 3.34
CA LEU A 165 3.41 -14.17 4.73
C LEU A 165 4.78 -13.55 4.99
N SER A 166 5.11 -13.27 6.25
CA SER A 166 6.30 -12.52 6.61
C SER A 166 7.55 -13.37 6.75
N SER A 167 7.43 -14.70 6.81
CA SER A 167 8.57 -15.60 6.92
C SER A 167 8.25 -17.02 6.47
N CYS A 168 9.31 -17.82 6.27
CA CYS A 168 9.18 -19.25 6.01
C CYS A 168 8.61 -20.01 7.21
N GLN A 169 8.90 -19.56 8.43
CA GLN A 169 8.30 -20.11 9.65
C GLN A 169 6.80 -19.89 9.66
N GLU A 170 6.32 -18.69 9.33
CA GLU A 170 4.87 -18.43 9.26
C GLU A 170 4.19 -19.30 8.18
N ILE A 171 4.83 -19.49 7.02
CA ILE A 171 4.33 -20.39 5.97
C ILE A 171 4.22 -21.83 6.48
N TYR A 172 5.20 -22.26 7.28
CA TYR A 172 5.22 -23.59 7.86
C TYR A 172 4.13 -23.77 8.92
N ASP A 173 4.06 -22.85 9.90
CA ASP A 173 3.12 -22.88 11.03
C ASP A 173 1.66 -22.80 10.59
N THR A 174 1.37 -22.03 9.54
CA THR A 174 0.00 -21.82 9.04
C THR A 174 -0.40 -22.81 7.94
N GLU A 175 0.52 -23.69 7.53
CA GLU A 175 0.37 -24.61 6.39
C GLU A 175 0.00 -23.93 5.05
N GLN A 176 0.20 -22.61 4.91
CA GLN A 176 -0.16 -21.84 3.71
C GLN A 176 0.92 -21.91 2.62
N ARG A 177 1.30 -23.13 2.22
CA ARG A 177 2.42 -23.38 1.28
C ARG A 177 2.21 -22.88 -0.15
N GLN A 178 1.02 -22.40 -0.49
CA GLN A 178 0.74 -21.82 -1.82
C GLN A 178 0.94 -20.30 -1.85
N THR A 179 0.88 -19.64 -0.71
CA THR A 179 0.99 -18.19 -0.59
C THR A 179 2.42 -17.75 -0.95
N GLY A 180 2.55 -16.90 -1.96
CA GLY A 180 3.84 -16.44 -2.48
C GLY A 180 4.72 -17.51 -3.14
N TYR A 181 4.26 -18.76 -3.30
CA TYR A 181 5.08 -19.86 -3.85
C TYR A 181 5.29 -19.72 -5.36
N PHE A 182 6.54 -19.92 -5.82
CA PHE A 182 6.88 -19.90 -7.25
C PHE A 182 7.91 -20.96 -7.68
N GLY A 183 7.95 -22.08 -6.96
CA GLY A 183 8.67 -23.29 -7.37
C GLY A 183 9.99 -23.51 -6.64
N LYS A 184 10.38 -24.79 -6.48
CA LYS A 184 11.67 -25.24 -5.89
C LYS A 184 11.96 -24.60 -4.53
N ASN A 185 10.97 -24.62 -3.63
CA ASN A 185 11.05 -23.99 -2.30
C ASN A 185 11.31 -22.48 -2.30
N ARG A 186 10.99 -21.79 -3.40
CA ARG A 186 11.12 -20.33 -3.48
C ARG A 186 9.78 -19.67 -3.23
N TYR A 187 9.82 -18.63 -2.41
CA TYR A 187 8.65 -17.90 -1.95
C TYR A 187 8.89 -16.40 -2.05
N MET A 188 7.82 -15.66 -2.29
CA MET A 188 7.74 -14.24 -1.98
C MET A 188 7.29 -14.10 -0.54
N ILE A 189 8.01 -13.30 0.22
CA ILE A 189 7.61 -12.93 1.58
C ILE A 189 7.63 -11.42 1.72
N ASP A 190 6.99 -10.98 2.79
CA ASP A 190 6.86 -9.57 3.14
C ASP A 190 7.14 -9.39 4.63
N VAL A 191 8.41 -9.14 4.95
CA VAL A 191 8.93 -9.23 6.34
C VAL A 191 8.38 -8.16 7.27
N ASP A 192 8.11 -6.98 6.74
CA ASP A 192 7.53 -5.83 7.45
C ASP A 192 6.09 -5.56 7.02
N LYS A 193 5.51 -6.46 6.20
CA LYS A 193 4.07 -6.50 5.89
C LYS A 193 3.69 -5.28 5.06
N ALA A 194 2.73 -4.49 5.52
CA ALA A 194 2.38 -3.24 4.85
C ALA A 194 3.45 -2.12 5.02
N GLY A 195 4.66 -2.46 5.49
CA GLY A 195 5.74 -1.51 5.75
C GLY A 195 6.43 -0.98 4.48
N PRO A 196 7.51 -0.20 4.65
CA PRO A 196 8.22 0.41 3.53
C PRO A 196 9.07 -0.58 2.70
N LEU A 197 9.44 -1.75 3.23
CA LEU A 197 10.20 -2.72 2.46
C LEU A 197 9.28 -3.43 1.47
N ARG A 198 9.74 -3.51 0.21
CA ARG A 198 8.98 -4.24 -0.81
C ARG A 198 9.10 -5.74 -0.60
N PRO A 199 8.05 -6.53 -0.90
CA PRO A 199 8.16 -7.98 -0.88
C PRO A 199 9.30 -8.49 -1.76
N PHE A 200 10.04 -9.49 -1.27
CA PHE A 200 11.21 -10.02 -1.96
C PHE A 200 11.27 -11.54 -1.93
N ARG A 201 12.21 -12.08 -2.72
CA ARG A 201 12.37 -13.52 -2.92
C ARG A 201 13.22 -14.15 -1.83
N VAL A 202 12.76 -15.30 -1.36
CA VAL A 202 13.50 -16.15 -0.42
C VAL A 202 13.47 -17.59 -0.86
N ILE A 203 14.38 -18.39 -0.30
CA ILE A 203 14.28 -19.84 -0.29
C ILE A 203 13.84 -20.24 1.12
N CYS A 204 12.82 -21.09 1.20
CA CYS A 204 12.36 -21.68 2.44
C CYS A 204 12.88 -23.09 2.60
N GLU A 205 13.62 -23.33 3.66
CA GLU A 205 14.08 -24.67 4.04
C GLU A 205 13.21 -25.17 5.18
N PHE A 206 12.32 -26.12 4.90
CA PHE A 206 11.39 -26.68 5.87
C PHE A 206 11.94 -27.97 6.46
N ASP A 207 12.21 -27.99 7.76
CA ASP A 207 12.61 -29.17 8.51
C ASP A 207 11.47 -29.63 9.42
N LYS A 208 10.77 -30.69 8.98
CA LYS A 208 9.68 -31.30 9.74
C LYS A 208 10.16 -32.05 10.98
N THR A 209 11.44 -32.44 11.04
CA THR A 209 11.97 -33.22 12.17
C THR A 209 12.23 -32.33 13.38
N THR A 210 12.60 -31.07 13.13
CA THR A 210 12.85 -30.07 14.17
C THR A 210 11.74 -29.02 14.28
N ASP A 211 10.63 -29.21 13.57
CA ASP A 211 9.50 -28.28 13.51
C ASP A 211 9.90 -26.83 13.19
N ASN A 212 10.82 -26.67 12.23
CA ASN A 212 11.49 -25.40 11.94
C ASN A 212 11.44 -25.09 10.44
N ALA A 213 11.38 -23.81 10.09
CA ALA A 213 11.56 -23.35 8.73
C ALA A 213 12.46 -22.11 8.64
N VAL A 214 13.52 -22.22 7.85
CA VAL A 214 14.53 -21.18 7.71
C VAL A 214 14.26 -20.33 6.47
N THR A 215 14.28 -19.01 6.65
CA THR A 215 14.24 -18.03 5.56
C THR A 215 15.65 -17.71 5.08
N VAL A 216 15.97 -18.16 3.86
CA VAL A 216 17.28 -17.91 3.24
C VAL A 216 17.15 -16.78 2.21
N VAL A 217 17.76 -15.64 2.53
CA VAL A 217 17.90 -14.50 1.64
C VAL A 217 19.26 -14.59 0.94
N ARG A 218 19.28 -14.71 -0.39
CA ARG A 218 20.56 -14.76 -1.12
C ARG A 218 21.11 -13.35 -1.32
N ALA A 219 22.35 -13.12 -0.91
CA ALA A 219 23.02 -11.80 -0.95
C ALA A 219 23.02 -11.11 -2.33
N ARG A 220 22.94 -11.86 -3.45
CA ARG A 220 22.80 -11.25 -4.78
C ARG A 220 21.51 -10.45 -4.98
N TYR A 221 20.46 -10.67 -4.18
CA TYR A 221 19.22 -9.89 -4.27
C TYR A 221 19.21 -8.65 -3.37
N LEU A 222 20.10 -8.57 -2.39
CA LEU A 222 20.21 -7.40 -1.52
C LEU A 222 20.87 -6.22 -2.24
N LEU A 223 21.73 -6.48 -3.24
CA LEU A 223 22.38 -5.43 -4.03
C LEU A 223 21.45 -4.73 -5.04
N ASP A 224 20.36 -5.39 -5.45
CA ASP A 224 19.42 -4.82 -6.44
C ASP A 224 18.24 -4.07 -5.77
N HIS A 225 18.10 -4.10 -4.44
CA HIS A 225 16.99 -3.48 -3.69
C HIS A 225 17.49 -2.59 -2.53
N LEU A 226 18.80 -2.34 -2.45
CA LEU A 226 19.45 -1.40 -1.51
C LEU A 226 20.27 -0.32 -2.24
N LEU A 227 20.07 -0.16 -3.55
CA LEU A 227 20.72 0.85 -4.39
C LEU A 227 19.68 1.55 -5.25
#